data_AF-A0A6J8AWT9-F1
#
_entry.id   AF-A0A6J8AWT9-F1
#
_cell.length_a   1.000
_cell.length_b   1.000
_cell.length_c   1.000
_cell.angle_alpha   90.00
_cell.angle_beta   90.00
_cell.angle_gamma   90.00
#
_symmetry.space_group_name_H-M   'P 1'
#
loop_
_entity.id
_entity.type
_entity.pdbx_description
1 polymer ?
#
loop_
_entity_poly.entity_id
_entity_poly.type
_entity_poly.pdbx_seq_one_letter_code
_entity_poly.pdbx_strand_id
1 'polypeptide(L)'
;MADGDVNALKKELDDVKLRLAKVIACKETVEPKVVFTPRERKLEKFSGRKADSQTLEEFIEDVDLTIKVGPPQRKKKVNFIISLLEGPAKEEIRQTENQTLQEFSHILMCKLDKICKRDHKCITDRDIVLRNQFAENVRPTWLKRELKKRIRGTHKISFNDIREEATLLLEDGDVQVTSQQQDNRTDDLEVPIFATQAKPSGTPDIAKVLEDLKSELQSIKSEVKTLKEEKQGPYRKTRDCYYCGKPGHIKRNCRSFIRDQGNATQNKKYETNDLNENSLRQGAGP
;
A
#
# COMPACT_ATOMS: atom_id res chain seq x y z
N MET A 1 -22.53 4.25 -90.65
CA MET A 1 -22.22 4.90 -89.36
C MET A 1 -22.54 3.99 -88.14
N ALA A 2 -22.82 2.69 -88.31
CA ALA A 2 -23.19 1.80 -87.19
C ALA A 2 -22.04 0.91 -86.67
N ASP A 3 -21.00 0.65 -87.48
CA ASP A 3 -19.92 -0.29 -87.09
C ASP A 3 -18.90 0.30 -86.10
N GLY A 4 -18.79 1.62 -86.02
CA GLY A 4 -17.90 2.30 -85.08
C GLY A 4 -18.36 2.13 -83.63
N ASP A 5 -19.66 2.25 -83.40
CA ASP A 5 -20.27 2.13 -82.07
C ASP A 5 -20.27 0.68 -81.57
N VAL A 6 -20.47 -0.29 -82.48
CA VAL A 6 -20.39 -1.72 -82.15
C VAL A 6 -18.97 -2.11 -81.73
N ASN A 7 -17.94 -1.54 -82.37
CA ASN A 7 -16.55 -1.80 -82.00
C ASN A 7 -16.15 -1.10 -80.69
N ALA A 8 -16.69 0.09 -80.42
CA ALA A 8 -16.50 0.75 -79.13
C ALA A 8 -17.12 -0.05 -77.98
N LEU A 9 -18.35 -0.56 -78.17
CA LEU A 9 -19.05 -1.38 -77.18
C LEU A 9 -18.35 -2.74 -76.95
N LYS A 10 -17.77 -3.35 -77.99
CA LYS A 10 -16.95 -4.57 -77.82
C LYS A 10 -15.71 -4.30 -76.97
N LYS A 11 -15.05 -3.16 -77.19
CA LYS A 11 -13.87 -2.76 -76.41
C LYS A 11 -14.21 -2.51 -74.94
N GLU A 12 -15.35 -1.88 -74.67
CA GLU A 12 -15.84 -1.69 -73.30
C GLU A 12 -16.21 -3.01 -72.62
N LEU A 13 -16.85 -3.93 -73.35
CA LEU A 13 -17.19 -5.26 -72.85
C LEU A 13 -15.93 -6.05 -72.47
N ASP A 14 -14.87 -5.96 -73.27
CA ASP A 14 -13.61 -6.64 -72.99
C ASP A 14 -12.86 -6.01 -71.80
N ASP A 15 -12.94 -4.69 -71.61
CA ASP A 15 -12.38 -4.02 -70.41
C ASP A 15 -13.16 -4.39 -69.14
N VAL A 16 -14.49 -4.47 -69.21
CA VAL A 16 -15.34 -4.92 -68.10
C VAL A 16 -15.08 -6.38 -67.75
N LYS A 17 -14.92 -7.26 -68.74
CA LYS A 17 -14.52 -8.67 -68.52
C LYS A 17 -13.16 -8.76 -67.86
N LEU A 18 -12.19 -7.92 -68.25
CA LEU A 18 -10.86 -7.89 -67.64
C LEU A 18 -10.90 -7.40 -66.19
N ARG A 19 -11.73 -6.40 -65.88
CA ARG A 19 -11.96 -5.93 -64.50
C ARG A 19 -12.67 -6.98 -63.66
N LEU A 20 -13.66 -7.67 -64.21
CA LEU A 20 -14.37 -8.76 -63.55
C LEU A 20 -13.43 -9.94 -63.28
N ALA A 21 -12.58 -10.31 -64.25
CA ALA A 21 -11.56 -11.35 -64.06
C ALA A 21 -10.55 -10.97 -62.97
N LYS A 22 -10.17 -9.69 -62.84
CA LYS A 22 -9.33 -9.20 -61.73
C LYS A 22 -10.05 -9.25 -60.38
N VAL A 23 -11.33 -8.89 -60.31
CA VAL A 23 -12.12 -8.97 -59.07
C VAL A 23 -12.37 -10.42 -58.65
N ILE A 24 -12.58 -11.32 -59.61
CA ILE A 24 -12.69 -12.77 -59.38
C ILE A 24 -11.32 -13.33 -58.98
N ALA A 25 -10.21 -12.92 -59.60
CA ALA A 25 -8.88 -13.32 -59.16
C ALA A 25 -8.52 -12.80 -57.75
N CYS A 26 -9.12 -11.69 -57.32
CA CYS A 26 -9.00 -11.18 -55.95
C CYS A 26 -10.03 -11.77 -54.97
N LYS A 27 -11.01 -12.54 -55.43
CA LYS A 27 -11.97 -13.28 -54.61
C LYS A 27 -11.73 -14.78 -54.82
N GLU A 28 -11.07 -15.39 -53.84
CA GLU A 28 -10.80 -16.84 -53.72
C GLU A 28 -9.40 -17.29 -54.13
N THR A 29 -8.43 -16.93 -53.29
CA THR A 29 -7.75 -17.98 -52.51
C THR A 29 -8.17 -17.81 -51.06
N VAL A 30 -9.38 -18.28 -50.73
CA VAL A 30 -9.70 -18.64 -49.34
C VAL A 30 -9.01 -19.97 -49.10
N GLU A 31 -7.68 -19.92 -49.00
CA GLU A 31 -7.04 -20.86 -48.07
C GLU A 31 -7.72 -20.60 -46.72
N PRO A 32 -8.04 -21.64 -45.92
CA PRO A 32 -8.50 -21.42 -44.57
C PRO A 32 -7.37 -20.70 -43.84
N LYS A 33 -7.39 -19.36 -43.89
CA LYS A 33 -6.64 -18.51 -43.01
C LYS A 33 -7.27 -18.81 -41.68
N VAL A 34 -6.68 -19.76 -40.98
CA VAL A 34 -6.82 -19.90 -39.54
C VAL A 34 -6.33 -18.56 -39.03
N VAL A 35 -7.24 -17.59 -38.99
CA VAL A 35 -7.12 -16.44 -38.12
C VAL A 35 -7.12 -17.09 -36.76
N PHE A 36 -5.92 -17.37 -36.25
CA PHE A 36 -5.73 -17.57 -34.84
C PHE A 36 -6.14 -16.24 -34.24
N THR A 37 -7.44 -16.07 -33.98
CA THR A 37 -7.89 -15.17 -32.94
C THR A 37 -7.11 -15.67 -31.74
N PRO A 38 -6.16 -14.88 -31.20
CA PRO A 38 -5.52 -15.25 -29.95
C PRO A 38 -6.70 -15.53 -29.03
N ARG A 39 -6.84 -16.78 -28.57
CA ARG A 39 -7.82 -17.14 -27.56
C ARG A 39 -7.78 -16.01 -26.56
N GLU A 40 -8.91 -15.34 -26.34
CA GLU A 40 -9.04 -14.36 -25.27
C GLU A 40 -8.73 -15.14 -23.99
N ARG A 41 -7.46 -15.21 -23.62
CA ARG A 41 -7.03 -15.79 -22.36
C ARG A 41 -7.56 -14.80 -21.36
N LYS A 42 -8.64 -15.19 -20.69
CA LYS A 42 -9.12 -14.46 -19.53
C LYS A 42 -7.91 -14.32 -18.61
N LEU A 43 -7.49 -13.09 -18.35
CA LEU A 43 -6.41 -12.83 -17.43
C LEU A 43 -6.79 -13.42 -16.07
N GLU A 44 -6.09 -14.47 -15.69
CA GLU A 44 -6.24 -15.07 -14.38
C GLU A 44 -5.59 -14.17 -13.33
N LYS A 45 -6.07 -14.28 -12.09
CA LYS A 45 -5.48 -13.56 -10.98
C LYS A 45 -4.18 -14.25 -10.57
N PHE A 46 -3.18 -13.46 -10.24
CA PHE A 46 -1.89 -13.95 -9.80
C PHE A 46 -1.81 -13.94 -8.26
N SER A 47 -1.71 -15.14 -7.68
CA SER A 47 -1.57 -15.34 -6.24
C SER A 47 -0.10 -15.42 -5.81
N GLY A 48 0.79 -15.85 -6.70
CA GLY A 48 2.23 -15.96 -6.45
C GLY A 48 2.63 -17.20 -5.66
N ARG A 49 1.73 -18.18 -5.50
CA ARG A 49 2.09 -19.48 -4.92
C ARG A 49 2.74 -20.33 -6.00
N LYS A 50 3.77 -21.10 -5.61
CA LYS A 50 4.48 -22.00 -6.52
C LYS A 50 3.60 -23.13 -7.09
N ALA A 51 2.42 -23.35 -6.51
CA ALA A 51 1.45 -24.34 -6.97
C ALA A 51 0.40 -23.74 -7.93
N ASP A 52 0.46 -22.44 -8.22
CA ASP A 52 -0.47 -21.79 -9.14
C ASP A 52 -0.19 -22.27 -10.57
N SER A 53 -1.25 -22.38 -11.37
CA SER A 53 -1.21 -22.92 -12.74
C SER A 53 -0.46 -22.03 -13.74
N GLN A 54 -0.22 -20.76 -13.39
CA GLN A 54 0.41 -19.76 -14.25
C GLN A 54 1.74 -19.33 -13.62
N THR A 55 2.80 -19.35 -14.43
CA THR A 55 4.12 -18.85 -14.02
C THR A 55 4.16 -17.32 -13.98
N LEU A 56 5.16 -16.76 -13.29
CA LEU A 56 5.32 -15.29 -13.22
C LEU A 56 5.55 -14.70 -14.62
N GLU A 57 6.34 -15.39 -15.44
CA GLU A 57 6.69 -14.99 -16.79
C GLU A 57 5.46 -14.95 -17.70
N GLU A 58 4.63 -16.01 -17.69
CA GLU A 58 3.37 -16.07 -18.45
C GLU A 58 2.39 -14.99 -18.00
N PHE A 59 2.29 -14.73 -16.70
CA PHE A 59 1.46 -13.66 -16.17
C PHE A 59 1.89 -12.28 -16.69
N ILE A 60 3.20 -12.00 -16.67
CA ILE A 60 3.74 -10.72 -17.16
C ILE A 60 3.43 -10.55 -18.66
N GLU A 61 3.61 -11.61 -19.46
CA GLU A 61 3.30 -11.59 -20.89
C GLU A 61 1.82 -11.28 -21.15
N ASP A 62 0.91 -11.97 -20.47
CA ASP A 62 -0.53 -11.76 -20.64
C ASP A 62 -0.95 -10.33 -20.21
N VAL A 63 -0.36 -9.80 -19.12
CA VAL A 63 -0.58 -8.43 -18.64
C VAL A 63 -0.09 -7.41 -19.67
N ASP A 64 1.11 -7.60 -20.22
CA ASP A 64 1.68 -6.71 -21.24
C ASP A 64 0.88 -6.72 -22.53
N LEU A 65 0.39 -7.88 -22.97
CA LEU A 65 -0.51 -8.01 -24.12
C LEU A 65 -1.80 -7.21 -23.89
N THR A 66 -2.39 -7.34 -22.71
CA THR A 66 -3.64 -6.63 -22.39
C THR A 66 -3.44 -5.12 -22.31
N ILE A 67 -2.33 -4.66 -21.73
CA ILE A 67 -1.96 -3.24 -21.68
C ILE A 67 -1.71 -2.65 -23.08
N LYS A 68 -1.24 -3.46 -24.04
CA LYS A 68 -1.00 -3.05 -25.43
C LYS A 68 -2.29 -2.91 -26.25
N VAL A 69 -3.32 -3.73 -25.98
CA VAL A 69 -4.55 -3.80 -26.81
C VAL A 69 -5.64 -2.81 -26.39
N GLY A 70 -5.69 -2.34 -25.14
CA GLY A 70 -6.71 -1.36 -24.70
C GLY A 70 -6.29 -0.53 -23.48
N PRO A 71 -6.64 0.76 -23.39
CA PRO A 71 -5.91 1.74 -22.55
C PRO A 71 -6.46 1.73 -21.10
N PRO A 72 -5.97 2.54 -20.11
CA PRO A 72 -5.34 3.88 -20.29
C PRO A 72 -4.33 4.31 -19.20
N GLN A 73 -3.86 5.57 -19.25
CA GLN A 73 -3.09 6.37 -18.27
C GLN A 73 -2.24 5.62 -17.22
N ARG A 74 -0.98 6.06 -17.00
CA ARG A 74 -0.05 5.48 -15.99
C ARG A 74 -0.70 5.07 -14.66
N LYS A 75 -1.60 5.89 -14.09
CA LYS A 75 -2.35 5.58 -12.85
C LYS A 75 -3.36 4.42 -13.00
N LYS A 76 -4.07 4.34 -14.11
CA LYS A 76 -5.05 3.27 -14.39
C LYS A 76 -4.34 1.93 -14.68
N LYS A 77 -3.17 1.95 -15.33
CA LYS A 77 -2.32 0.75 -15.48
C LYS A 77 -1.93 0.13 -14.14
N VAL A 78 -1.48 0.95 -13.18
CA VAL A 78 -1.11 0.47 -11.84
C VAL A 78 -2.31 -0.16 -11.12
N ASN A 79 -3.45 0.53 -11.12
CA ASN A 79 -4.67 0.00 -10.49
C ASN A 79 -5.16 -1.29 -11.16
N PHE A 80 -5.03 -1.39 -12.48
CA PHE A 80 -5.33 -2.59 -13.23
C PHE A 80 -4.43 -3.76 -12.80
N ILE A 81 -3.12 -3.57 -12.76
CA ILE A 81 -2.18 -4.61 -12.28
C ILE A 81 -2.51 -5.02 -10.84
N ILE A 82 -2.77 -4.07 -9.94
CA ILE A 82 -3.17 -4.36 -8.55
C ILE A 82 -4.47 -5.18 -8.48
N SER A 83 -5.40 -4.96 -9.42
CA SER A 83 -6.66 -5.74 -9.48
C SER A 83 -6.46 -7.19 -9.91
N LEU A 84 -5.38 -7.48 -10.62
CA LEU A 84 -4.99 -8.82 -11.05
C LEU A 84 -4.19 -9.59 -9.98
N LEU A 85 -3.74 -8.93 -8.92
CA LEU A 85 -3.05 -9.58 -7.81
C LEU A 85 -4.05 -10.07 -6.76
N GLU A 86 -3.84 -11.30 -6.27
CA GLU A 86 -4.55 -11.87 -5.14
C GLU A 86 -3.62 -12.60 -4.17
N GLY A 87 -4.17 -13.08 -3.06
CA GLY A 87 -3.44 -13.89 -2.08
C GLY A 87 -2.10 -13.28 -1.63
N PRO A 88 -1.04 -14.10 -1.51
CA PRO A 88 0.29 -13.65 -1.10
C PRO A 88 0.85 -12.49 -1.94
N ALA A 89 0.68 -12.52 -3.27
CA ALA A 89 1.17 -11.45 -4.15
C ALA A 89 0.52 -10.09 -3.84
N LYS A 90 -0.77 -10.09 -3.46
CA LYS A 90 -1.48 -8.87 -3.04
C LYS A 90 -1.11 -8.43 -1.62
N GLU A 91 -0.81 -9.37 -0.74
CA GLU A 91 -0.36 -9.08 0.63
C GLU A 91 1.05 -8.49 0.64
N GLU A 92 1.89 -8.83 -0.34
CA GLU A 92 3.23 -8.24 -0.49
C GLU A 92 3.20 -6.73 -0.75
N ILE A 93 2.11 -6.17 -1.28
CA ILE A 93 2.00 -4.74 -1.61
C ILE A 93 1.24 -3.93 -0.55
N ARG A 94 0.52 -4.59 0.38
CA ARG A 94 -0.34 -3.95 1.39
C ARG A 94 0.08 -4.30 2.81
N GLN A 95 -0.18 -3.42 3.78
CA GLN A 95 -0.01 -3.77 5.18
C GLN A 95 -0.98 -4.91 5.55
N THR A 96 -0.46 -6.00 6.11
CA THR A 96 -1.27 -7.13 6.60
C THR A 96 -1.79 -6.87 8.01
N GLU A 97 -2.77 -7.67 8.46
CA GLU A 97 -3.41 -7.44 9.76
C GLU A 97 -2.49 -7.68 10.95
N ASN A 98 -1.50 -8.56 10.77
CA ASN A 98 -0.54 -8.98 11.80
C ASN A 98 0.77 -8.19 11.74
N GLN A 99 0.83 -7.15 10.91
CA GLN A 99 2.04 -6.39 10.67
C GLN A 99 1.94 -4.99 11.26
N THR A 100 2.96 -4.62 12.04
CA THR A 100 3.09 -3.26 12.57
C THR A 100 3.45 -2.25 11.46
N LEU A 101 3.15 -0.97 11.65
CA LEU A 101 3.55 0.07 10.68
C LEU A 101 5.06 0.11 10.47
N GLN A 102 5.84 -0.12 11.54
CA GLN A 102 7.30 -0.12 11.48
C GLN A 102 7.80 -1.28 10.61
N GLU A 103 7.31 -2.50 10.82
CA GLU A 103 7.64 -3.65 9.98
C GLU A 103 7.24 -3.42 8.52
N PHE A 104 6.03 -2.91 8.28
CA PHE A 104 5.56 -2.61 6.93
C PHE A 104 6.48 -1.61 6.22
N SER A 105 6.82 -0.51 6.91
CA SER A 105 7.72 0.53 6.38
C SER A 105 9.09 -0.05 6.02
N HIS A 106 9.65 -0.90 6.88
CA HIS A 106 10.96 -1.50 6.69
C HIS A 106 10.97 -2.51 5.54
N ILE A 107 9.93 -3.35 5.43
CA ILE A 107 9.78 -4.29 4.32
C ILE A 107 9.70 -3.54 3.00
N LEU A 108 8.94 -2.44 2.94
CA LEU A 108 8.83 -1.62 1.73
C LEU A 108 10.17 -1.01 1.33
N MET A 109 10.94 -0.47 2.28
CA MET A 109 12.30 0.03 2.04
C MET A 109 13.22 -1.06 1.48
N CYS A 110 13.27 -2.23 2.13
CA CYS A 110 14.09 -3.36 1.69
C CYS A 110 13.72 -3.84 0.28
N LYS A 111 12.43 -3.85 -0.07
CA LYS A 111 11.95 -4.19 -1.41
C LYS A 111 12.45 -3.17 -2.43
N LEU A 112 12.31 -1.88 -2.14
CA LEU A 112 12.80 -0.83 -3.02
C LEU A 112 14.32 -0.90 -3.20
N ASP A 113 15.07 -1.18 -2.14
CA ASP A 113 16.51 -1.40 -2.22
C ASP A 113 16.88 -2.55 -3.15
N LYS A 114 16.15 -3.68 -3.08
CA LYS A 114 16.36 -4.82 -3.97
C LYS A 114 16.08 -4.45 -5.43
N ILE A 115 15.07 -3.63 -5.70
CA ILE A 115 14.75 -3.14 -7.05
C ILE A 115 15.89 -2.23 -7.55
N CYS A 116 16.28 -1.23 -6.76
CA CYS A 116 17.32 -0.28 -7.12
C CYS A 116 18.72 -0.92 -7.25
N LYS A 117 18.98 -2.05 -6.57
CA LYS A 117 20.22 -2.83 -6.75
C LYS A 117 20.27 -3.53 -8.11
N ARG A 118 19.12 -3.95 -8.66
CA ARG A 118 19.03 -4.58 -9.98
C ARG A 118 18.99 -3.55 -11.10
N ASP A 119 18.22 -2.48 -10.91
CA ASP A 119 18.13 -1.38 -11.85
C ASP A 119 18.02 -0.05 -11.10
N HIS A 120 19.15 0.66 -11.03
CA HIS A 120 19.24 1.94 -10.33
C HIS A 120 18.55 3.08 -11.10
N LYS A 121 18.33 2.95 -12.41
CA LYS A 121 17.73 4.00 -13.25
C LYS A 121 16.20 3.92 -13.33
N CYS A 122 15.63 2.76 -12.98
CA CYS A 122 14.19 2.53 -12.94
C CYS A 122 13.42 3.57 -12.09
N ILE A 123 14.06 4.13 -11.06
CA ILE A 123 13.39 4.96 -10.04
C ILE A 123 14.18 6.25 -9.81
N THR A 124 13.63 7.39 -10.23
CA THR A 124 14.25 8.71 -10.08
C THR A 124 14.16 9.21 -8.62
N ASP A 125 12.96 9.29 -8.06
CA ASP A 125 12.73 9.83 -6.71
C ASP A 125 12.31 8.72 -5.74
N ARG A 126 13.30 8.03 -5.20
CA ARG A 126 13.10 6.89 -4.29
C ARG A 126 12.25 7.23 -3.08
N ASP A 127 12.53 8.38 -2.45
CA ASP A 127 11.82 8.85 -1.26
C ASP A 127 10.33 9.11 -1.55
N ILE A 128 10.03 9.82 -2.66
CA ILE A 128 8.66 10.10 -3.10
C ILE A 128 7.90 8.81 -3.40
N VAL A 129 8.56 7.84 -4.04
CA VAL A 129 7.94 6.53 -4.34
C VAL A 129 7.63 5.78 -3.05
N LEU A 130 8.57 5.68 -2.10
CA LEU A 130 8.33 5.04 -0.81
C LEU A 130 7.19 5.70 -0.06
N ARG A 131 7.23 7.04 0.05
CA ARG A 131 6.24 7.85 0.74
C ARG A 131 4.83 7.63 0.19
N ASN A 132 4.69 7.71 -1.13
CA ASN A 132 3.39 7.54 -1.77
C ASN A 132 2.89 6.09 -1.66
N GLN A 133 3.78 5.11 -1.84
CA GLN A 133 3.43 3.69 -1.76
C GLN A 133 3.04 3.30 -0.33
N PHE A 134 3.74 3.80 0.69
CA PHE A 134 3.41 3.58 2.09
C PHE A 134 2.03 4.16 2.42
N ALA A 135 1.81 5.45 2.13
CA ALA A 135 0.54 6.12 2.41
C ALA A 135 -0.66 5.49 1.67
N GLU A 136 -0.47 4.90 0.49
CA GLU A 136 -1.53 4.22 -0.24
C GLU A 136 -1.96 2.89 0.40
N ASN A 137 -1.05 2.23 1.11
CA ASN A 137 -1.16 0.81 1.46
C ASN A 137 -1.18 0.50 2.96
N VAL A 138 -1.14 1.52 3.82
CA VAL A 138 -1.46 1.37 5.25
C VAL A 138 -2.90 0.85 5.44
N ARG A 139 -3.10 0.06 6.49
CA ARG A 139 -4.36 -0.67 6.76
C ARG A 139 -5.52 0.26 7.13
N PRO A 140 -5.41 1.15 8.14
CA PRO A 140 -6.55 1.98 8.53
C PRO A 140 -6.85 2.98 7.41
N THR A 141 -8.09 2.97 6.91
CA THR A 141 -8.52 3.85 5.83
C THR A 141 -8.51 5.32 6.23
N TRP A 142 -8.76 5.61 7.51
CA TRP A 142 -8.63 6.94 8.10
C TRP A 142 -7.16 7.39 8.11
N LEU A 143 -6.23 6.51 8.51
CA LEU A 143 -4.80 6.81 8.54
C LEU A 143 -4.29 7.10 7.12
N LYS A 144 -4.67 6.24 6.16
CA LYS A 144 -4.41 6.46 4.73
C LYS A 144 -4.89 7.84 4.27
N ARG A 145 -6.08 8.27 4.70
CA ARG A 145 -6.62 9.59 4.35
C ARG A 145 -5.79 10.71 4.95
N GLU A 146 -5.41 10.60 6.23
CA GLU A 146 -4.63 11.63 6.92
C GLU A 146 -3.21 11.75 6.36
N LEU A 147 -2.55 10.62 6.09
CA LEU A 147 -1.23 10.61 5.45
C LEU A 147 -1.28 11.25 4.06
N LYS A 148 -2.30 10.92 3.25
CA LYS A 148 -2.51 11.56 1.94
C LYS A 148 -2.78 13.06 2.05
N LYS A 149 -3.57 13.49 3.04
CA LYS A 149 -3.84 14.90 3.32
C LYS A 149 -2.55 15.64 3.64
N ARG A 150 -1.68 15.04 4.46
CA ARG A 150 -0.36 15.57 4.80
C ARG A 150 0.55 15.70 3.57
N ILE A 151 0.64 14.66 2.74
CA ILE A 151 1.42 14.70 1.49
C ILE A 151 0.93 15.81 0.55
N ARG A 152 -0.39 16.05 0.48
CA ARG A 152 -0.96 17.13 -0.34
C ARG A 152 -0.68 18.52 0.24
N GLY A 153 -0.73 18.68 1.55
CA GLY A 153 -0.48 19.95 2.24
C GLY A 153 1.00 20.33 2.28
N THR A 154 1.89 19.34 2.39
CA THR A 154 3.34 19.54 2.46
C THR A 154 4.04 18.61 1.46
N HIS A 155 4.03 18.98 0.17
CA HIS A 155 4.56 18.12 -0.90
C HIS A 155 6.07 17.76 -0.76
N LYS A 156 6.82 18.48 0.08
CA LYS A 156 8.23 18.22 0.39
C LYS A 156 8.47 17.33 1.63
N ILE A 157 7.42 16.81 2.26
CA ILE A 157 7.56 15.91 3.41
C ILE A 157 8.30 14.63 3.02
N SER A 158 9.29 14.20 3.80
CA SER A 158 10.07 13.00 3.49
C SER A 158 9.31 11.72 3.83
N PHE A 159 9.80 10.57 3.36
CA PHE A 159 9.26 9.28 3.78
C PHE A 159 9.37 9.07 5.30
N ASN A 160 10.49 9.47 5.91
CA ASN A 160 10.72 9.28 7.34
C ASN A 160 9.74 10.13 8.17
N ASP A 161 9.50 11.37 7.76
CA ASP A 161 8.51 12.23 8.42
C ASP A 161 7.11 11.60 8.34
N ILE A 162 6.70 11.13 7.16
CA ILE A 162 5.39 10.46 7.00
C ILE A 162 5.30 9.19 7.86
N ARG A 163 6.40 8.45 8.00
CA ARG A 163 6.45 7.24 8.83
C ARG A 163 6.27 7.59 10.31
N GLU A 164 6.98 8.58 10.82
CA GLU A 164 6.87 9.05 12.21
C GLU A 164 5.46 9.58 12.50
N GLU A 165 4.91 10.37 11.58
CA GLU A 165 3.56 10.88 11.70
C GLU A 165 2.50 9.77 11.68
N ALA A 166 2.73 8.69 10.93
CA ALA A 166 1.84 7.55 10.94
C ALA A 166 1.84 6.81 12.29
N THR A 167 3.01 6.73 12.94
CA THR A 167 3.13 6.18 14.29
C THR A 167 2.40 7.06 15.30
N LEU A 168 2.64 8.37 15.28
CA LEU A 168 1.98 9.32 16.19
C LEU A 168 0.46 9.30 16.04
N LEU A 169 -0.05 9.35 14.80
CA LEU A 169 -1.49 9.33 14.55
C LEU A 169 -2.15 8.04 15.06
N LEU A 170 -1.47 6.90 15.02
CA LEU A 170 -2.01 5.66 15.59
C LEU A 170 -2.04 5.68 17.13
N GLU A 171 -1.05 6.32 17.75
CA GLU A 171 -1.01 6.49 19.21
C GLU A 171 -2.10 7.46 19.70
N ASP A 172 -2.38 8.51 18.93
CA ASP A 172 -3.41 9.52 19.22
C ASP A 172 -4.82 9.10 18.74
N GLY A 173 -4.90 8.12 17.85
CA GLY A 173 -6.10 7.72 17.10
C GLY A 173 -7.17 6.97 17.90
N ASP A 174 -6.88 6.55 19.13
CA ASP A 174 -7.89 5.99 20.04
C ASP A 174 -8.87 7.04 20.61
N VAL A 175 -8.65 8.34 20.31
CA VAL A 175 -9.41 9.46 20.90
C VAL A 175 -10.51 10.01 19.99
N GLN A 176 -10.64 9.57 18.72
CA GLN A 176 -11.60 10.18 17.79
C GLN A 176 -12.52 9.19 17.07
N VAL A 177 -13.50 8.64 17.79
CA VAL A 177 -14.83 8.32 17.22
C VAL A 177 -15.92 8.57 18.28
N THR A 178 -16.42 9.80 18.35
CA THR A 178 -17.86 10.12 18.35
C THR A 178 -17.99 11.61 18.07
N SER A 179 -18.94 12.00 17.23
CA SER A 179 -19.28 13.40 16.90
C SER A 179 -18.44 14.06 15.80
N GLN A 180 -18.68 13.62 14.56
CA GLN A 180 -18.91 14.52 13.42
C GLN A 180 -19.44 13.69 12.24
N GLN A 181 -20.70 13.27 12.36
CA GLN A 181 -21.57 13.27 11.20
C GLN A 181 -21.77 14.74 10.83
N GLN A 182 -20.98 15.23 9.88
CA GLN A 182 -21.42 16.34 9.05
C GLN A 182 -21.69 15.75 7.68
N ASP A 183 -23.00 15.56 7.47
CA ASP A 183 -23.63 15.58 6.17
C ASP A 183 -22.99 16.64 5.29
N ASN A 184 -22.50 16.20 4.13
CA ASN A 184 -22.41 17.02 2.93
C ASN A 184 -22.76 16.12 1.76
N ARG A 185 -24.06 15.87 1.62
CA ARG A 185 -24.65 15.42 0.36
C ARG A 185 -25.17 16.64 -0.37
N THR A 186 -24.53 16.90 -1.51
CA THR A 186 -25.11 17.29 -2.81
C THR A 186 -26.07 18.48 -2.84
N ASP A 187 -25.57 19.57 -3.41
CA ASP A 187 -26.35 20.59 -4.11
C ASP A 187 -27.27 19.96 -5.17
N ASP A 188 -28.45 20.58 -5.30
CA ASP A 188 -29.34 20.64 -6.44
C ASP A 188 -30.04 19.36 -6.91
N LEU A 189 -31.30 19.20 -6.48
CA LEU A 189 -32.47 18.97 -7.35
C LEU A 189 -33.75 19.03 -6.49
N GLU A 190 -34.57 20.06 -6.73
CA GLU A 190 -35.88 20.29 -6.14
C GLU A 190 -36.89 19.20 -6.54
N VAL A 191 -37.62 18.62 -5.57
CA VAL A 191 -39.00 18.12 -5.78
C VAL A 191 -39.80 18.22 -4.46
N PRO A 192 -41.01 18.81 -4.47
CA PRO A 192 -41.85 18.95 -3.28
C PRO A 192 -42.69 17.69 -3.04
N ILE A 193 -42.76 17.19 -1.81
CA ILE A 193 -43.69 16.12 -1.44
C ILE A 193 -44.46 16.50 -0.17
N PHE A 194 -45.78 16.37 -0.30
CA PHE A 194 -46.86 16.66 0.63
C PHE A 194 -46.63 16.18 2.07
N ALA A 195 -47.07 17.01 3.02
CA ALA A 195 -47.23 16.67 4.42
C ALA A 195 -48.33 15.61 4.61
N THR A 196 -47.96 14.45 5.14
CA THR A 196 -48.88 13.55 5.84
C THR A 196 -48.48 13.49 7.31
N GLN A 197 -49.41 13.90 8.16
CA GLN A 197 -49.28 13.87 9.61
C GLN A 197 -49.23 12.41 10.08
N ALA A 198 -48.12 11.99 10.66
CA ALA A 198 -48.03 10.77 11.44
C ALA A 198 -47.67 11.14 12.89
N LYS A 199 -48.62 10.96 13.80
CA LYS A 199 -48.37 10.93 15.25
C LYS A 199 -47.51 9.69 15.57
N PRO A 200 -46.41 9.79 16.33
CA PRO A 200 -45.84 8.64 17.00
C PRO A 200 -46.43 8.53 18.41
N SER A 201 -47.41 7.63 18.55
CA SER A 201 -47.83 7.10 19.85
C SER A 201 -46.88 5.98 20.29
N GLY A 202 -46.33 6.09 21.50
CA GLY A 202 -45.89 4.95 22.30
C GLY A 202 -44.43 4.55 22.22
N THR A 203 -43.64 4.96 23.21
CA THR A 203 -42.95 4.03 24.15
C THR A 203 -42.37 4.86 25.31
N PRO A 204 -43.04 4.94 26.48
CA PRO A 204 -42.45 5.52 27.70
C PRO A 204 -41.32 4.65 28.28
N ASP A 205 -41.13 3.44 27.74
CA ASP A 205 -40.27 2.41 28.30
C ASP A 205 -38.79 2.59 27.90
N ILE A 206 -38.52 3.08 26.68
CA ILE A 206 -37.13 3.27 26.20
C ILE A 206 -36.43 4.41 26.94
N ALA A 207 -37.17 5.48 27.25
CA ALA A 207 -36.62 6.61 28.01
C ALA A 207 -36.25 6.19 29.45
N LYS A 208 -37.05 5.30 30.03
CA LYS A 208 -36.80 4.77 31.38
C LYS A 208 -35.61 3.82 31.37
N VAL A 209 -35.53 2.93 30.39
CA VAL A 209 -34.36 2.05 30.17
C VAL A 209 -33.08 2.86 29.92
N LEU A 210 -33.14 3.97 29.17
CA LEU A 210 -31.99 4.86 28.94
C LEU A 210 -31.52 5.55 30.22
N GLU A 211 -32.45 5.98 31.07
CA GLU A 211 -32.09 6.62 32.35
C GLU A 211 -31.55 5.58 33.34
N ASP A 212 -32.14 4.38 33.38
CA ASP A 212 -31.66 3.26 34.20
C ASP A 212 -30.25 2.83 33.76
N LEU A 213 -29.99 2.66 32.45
CA LEU A 213 -28.64 2.37 31.92
C LEU A 213 -27.63 3.47 32.27
N LYS A 214 -28.06 4.73 32.20
CA LYS A 214 -27.19 5.88 32.52
C LYS A 214 -26.83 5.90 34.00
N SER A 215 -27.76 5.52 34.87
CA SER A 215 -27.52 5.40 36.32
C SER A 215 -26.59 4.22 36.65
N GLU A 216 -26.75 3.06 35.98
CA GLU A 216 -25.86 1.91 36.12
C GLU A 216 -24.43 2.25 35.67
N LEU A 217 -24.28 2.94 34.54
CA LEU A 217 -22.97 3.39 34.05
C LEU A 217 -22.30 4.39 35.02
N GLN A 218 -23.06 5.22 35.72
CA GLN A 218 -22.51 6.11 36.75
C GLN A 218 -22.04 5.32 37.97
N SER A 219 -22.80 4.31 38.41
CA SER A 219 -22.42 3.42 39.52
C SER A 219 -21.13 2.64 39.19
N ILE A 220 -21.07 2.00 38.01
CA ILE A 220 -19.88 1.27 37.54
C ILE A 220 -18.68 2.21 37.41
N LYS A 221 -18.88 3.45 36.93
CA LYS A 221 -17.79 4.43 36.83
C LYS A 221 -17.24 4.82 38.21
N SER A 222 -18.09 4.98 39.23
CA SER A 222 -17.62 5.21 40.61
C SER A 222 -16.91 4.00 41.20
N GLU A 223 -17.38 2.78 40.90
CA GLU A 223 -16.80 1.53 41.40
C GLU A 223 -15.45 1.19 40.74
N VAL A 224 -15.30 1.48 39.44
CA VAL A 224 -14.00 1.41 38.74
C VAL A 224 -13.03 2.49 39.24
N LYS A 225 -13.54 3.63 39.70
CA LYS A 225 -12.72 4.69 40.30
C LYS A 225 -12.19 4.26 41.67
N THR A 226 -13.03 3.69 42.53
CA THR A 226 -12.60 3.15 43.84
C THR A 226 -11.65 1.96 43.68
N LEU A 227 -11.89 1.05 42.73
CA LEU A 227 -10.98 -0.08 42.43
C LEU A 227 -9.63 0.37 41.82
N LYS A 228 -9.61 1.48 41.07
CA LYS A 228 -8.36 2.10 40.59
C LYS A 228 -7.60 2.81 41.71
N GLU A 229 -8.31 3.37 42.68
CA GLU A 229 -7.74 4.01 43.87
C GLU A 229 -7.22 2.97 44.88
N GLU A 230 -7.87 1.81 45.03
CA GLU A 230 -7.41 0.68 45.87
C GLU A 230 -6.19 -0.07 45.29
N LYS A 231 -6.02 -0.09 43.96
CA LYS A 231 -4.77 -0.62 43.33
C LYS A 231 -3.62 0.39 43.29
N GLN A 232 -3.80 1.59 43.82
CA GLN A 232 -2.73 2.57 44.05
C GLN A 232 -2.39 2.63 45.54
N GLY A 233 -1.76 1.56 46.03
CA GLY A 233 -0.98 1.64 47.27
C GLY A 233 0.07 2.76 47.22
N PRO A 234 0.50 3.27 48.38
CA PRO A 234 1.22 4.53 48.49
C PRO A 234 2.56 4.45 47.76
N TYR A 235 2.79 5.36 46.81
CA TYR A 235 4.10 5.75 46.30
C TYR A 235 5.08 4.58 46.05
N ARG A 236 5.04 3.96 44.86
CA ARG A 236 6.29 3.40 44.31
C ARG A 236 7.24 4.58 44.13
N LYS A 237 8.08 4.87 45.13
CA LYS A 237 9.24 5.75 45.01
C LYS A 237 9.87 5.42 43.65
N THR A 238 9.89 6.39 42.75
CA THR A 238 10.55 6.25 41.45
C THR A 238 11.91 5.66 41.73
N ARG A 239 12.15 4.39 41.35
CA ARG A 239 13.40 3.73 41.66
C ARG A 239 14.51 4.58 41.06
N ASP A 240 15.33 5.17 41.92
CA ASP A 240 16.52 5.87 41.48
C ASP A 240 17.43 4.86 40.79
N CYS A 241 18.07 5.31 39.74
CA CYS A 241 19.02 4.50 39.03
C CYS A 241 20.15 4.06 39.98
N TYR A 242 20.34 2.76 40.19
CA TYR A 242 21.43 2.20 41.01
C TYR A 242 22.86 2.54 40.54
N TYR A 243 23.00 3.28 39.44
CA TYR A 243 24.29 3.74 38.92
C TYR A 243 24.50 5.24 39.12
N CYS A 244 23.54 6.08 38.74
CA CYS A 244 23.69 7.54 38.80
C CYS A 244 22.83 8.22 39.87
N GLY A 245 22.00 7.46 40.60
CA GLY A 245 21.12 7.97 41.66
C GLY A 245 19.97 8.85 41.21
N LYS A 246 19.73 9.01 39.89
CA LYS A 246 18.64 9.85 39.36
C LYS A 246 17.35 9.03 39.16
N PRO A 247 16.17 9.60 39.49
CA PRO A 247 14.89 8.93 39.26
C PRO A 247 14.55 8.85 37.75
N GLY A 248 13.58 8.02 37.41
CA GLY A 248 13.02 7.93 36.06
C GLY A 248 13.68 6.89 35.14
N HIS A 249 14.72 6.20 35.58
CA HIS A 249 15.33 5.08 34.84
C HIS A 249 16.08 4.11 35.76
N ILE A 250 16.33 2.89 35.30
CA ILE A 250 17.15 1.89 36.02
C ILE A 250 18.57 1.81 35.44
N LYS A 251 19.53 1.20 36.15
CA LYS A 251 20.95 1.06 35.73
C LYS A 251 21.14 0.62 34.27
N ARG A 252 20.31 -0.32 33.80
CA ARG A 252 20.34 -0.83 32.42
C ARG A 252 20.04 0.25 31.37
N ASN A 253 19.24 1.25 31.70
CA ASN A 253 18.85 2.36 30.82
C ASN A 253 19.59 3.67 31.18
N CYS A 254 20.65 3.59 31.98
CA CYS A 254 21.39 4.78 32.41
C CYS A 254 22.37 5.22 31.32
N ARG A 255 22.21 6.45 30.85
CA ARG A 255 23.07 7.03 29.80
C ARG A 255 24.54 7.04 30.19
N SER A 256 24.86 7.34 31.44
CA SER A 256 26.24 7.31 31.96
C SER A 256 26.80 5.88 31.96
N PHE A 257 26.02 4.89 32.43
CA PHE A 257 26.43 3.49 32.45
C PHE A 257 26.69 2.94 31.04
N ILE A 258 25.83 3.26 30.07
CA ILE A 258 25.99 2.84 28.67
C ILE A 258 27.26 3.44 28.05
N ARG A 259 27.55 4.72 28.35
CA ARG A 259 28.78 5.38 27.88
C ARG A 259 30.04 4.73 28.47
N ASP A 260 30.03 4.46 29.77
CA ASP A 260 31.21 3.94 30.47
C ASP A 260 31.48 2.46 30.13
N GLN A 261 30.43 1.67 29.83
CA GLN A 261 30.61 0.36 29.22
C GLN A 261 31.21 0.43 27.81
N GLY A 262 30.76 1.37 26.98
CA GLY A 262 31.30 1.55 25.62
C GLY A 262 32.79 1.93 25.61
N ASN A 263 33.23 2.74 26.57
CA ASN A 263 34.63 3.12 26.71
C ASN A 263 35.50 1.96 27.25
N ALA A 264 34.96 1.09 28.11
CA ALA A 264 35.68 -0.08 28.62
C ALA A 264 35.96 -1.13 27.51
N THR A 265 35.06 -1.29 26.53
CA THR A 265 35.28 -2.17 25.37
C THR A 265 36.30 -1.62 24.38
N GLN A 266 36.48 -0.29 24.32
CA GLN A 266 37.54 0.33 23.52
C GLN A 266 38.90 0.14 24.20
N ASN A 267 39.01 0.35 25.52
CA ASN A 267 40.29 0.21 26.23
C ASN A 267 40.87 -1.22 26.19
N LYS A 268 40.02 -2.26 26.23
CA LYS A 268 40.47 -3.66 26.06
C LYS A 268 41.02 -4.00 24.67
N LYS A 269 40.74 -3.18 23.66
CA LYS A 269 41.22 -3.39 22.28
C LYS A 269 42.63 -2.84 22.07
N TYR A 270 43.06 -1.91 22.91
CA TYR A 270 44.40 -1.34 22.87
C TYR A 270 45.41 -2.16 23.70
N GLU A 271 44.98 -2.78 24.81
CA GLU A 271 45.84 -3.69 25.58
C GLU A 271 46.17 -5.02 24.85
N THR A 272 45.32 -5.48 23.92
CA THR A 272 45.61 -6.71 23.15
C THR A 272 46.59 -6.50 21.99
N ASN A 273 46.88 -5.25 21.60
CA ASN A 273 47.78 -4.97 20.49
C ASN A 273 49.25 -4.88 20.93
N ASP A 274 49.54 -4.59 22.20
CA ASP A 274 50.93 -4.46 22.71
C ASP A 274 51.60 -5.81 23.07
N LEU A 275 50.87 -6.93 23.02
CA LEU A 275 51.44 -8.28 23.22
C LEU A 275 51.79 -9.00 21.91
N ASN A 276 51.50 -8.43 20.73
CA ASN A 276 51.73 -9.08 19.43
C ASN A 276 52.95 -8.55 18.65
N GLU A 277 53.59 -7.46 19.10
CA GLU A 277 54.81 -6.93 18.42
C GLU A 277 56.14 -7.48 18.96
N ASN A 278 56.12 -8.33 19.99
CA ASN A 278 57.36 -8.92 20.56
C ASN A 278 57.67 -10.38 20.11
N SER A 279 56.87 -10.98 19.23
CA SER A 279 57.09 -12.35 18.73
C SER A 279 57.69 -12.45 17.31
N LEU A 280 58.10 -11.32 16.69
CA LEU A 280 58.63 -11.32 15.31
C LEU A 280 60.08 -10.80 15.20
N ARG A 281 60.93 -11.08 16.20
CA ARG A 281 62.35 -10.68 16.20
C ARG A 281 63.35 -11.72 16.71
N GLN A 282 63.01 -13.02 16.70
CA GLN A 282 63.99 -14.09 16.95
C GLN A 282 63.84 -15.20 15.91
N GLY A 283 64.68 -15.16 14.89
CA GLY A 283 64.71 -16.17 13.83
C GLY A 283 65.55 -15.77 12.63
N ALA A 284 66.80 -15.33 12.85
CA ALA A 284 67.78 -15.21 11.76
C ALA A 284 69.21 -15.38 12.30
N GLY A 285 69.77 -16.56 12.02
CA GLY A 285 71.21 -16.82 11.90
C GLY A 285 71.80 -17.77 12.94
N PRO A 286 72.92 -18.44 12.64
CA PRO A 286 73.53 -18.77 11.33
C PRO A 286 73.23 -20.20 10.84
#